data_AF-A0A7U7HCA5-F1
#
_entry.id   AF-A0A7U7HCA5-F1
#
_cell.length_a   1.000
_cell.length_b   1.000
_cell.length_c   1.000
_cell.angle_alpha   90.00
_cell.angle_beta   90.00
_cell.angle_gamma   90.00
#
_symmetry.space_group_name_H-M   'P 1'
#
loop_
_entity.id
_entity.type
_entity.pdbx_description
1 polymer ?
#
loop_
_entity_poly.entity_id
_entity_poly.type
_entity_poly.pdbx_seq_one_letter_code
_entity_poly.pdbx_strand_id
1 'polypeptide(L)'
;MKPKKFKGVPKQKFGGFHDTETRKIFDQDSMSLKFETLKERFFSVNKWQSYCGEAFAAFKLYDFNGHPVDREPQKGDFIRIDIPGPGEPEARGYDWVEITDICFYQNSFAESITMTCRPSRNPEDKKNRHIAHFYSSGATSTFMISKSPAHVKAAVYGRNERPNLNAKLLDVIRNLVTAAGGMMGTAKIQWKQLTDSLLDFE
;
A
#
# COMPACT_ATOMS: atom_id res chain seq x y z
N MET A 1 19.48 -8.88 5.01
CA MET A 1 19.19 -7.50 5.45
C MET A 1 18.27 -7.53 6.68
N LYS A 2 18.28 -6.50 7.53
CA LYS A 2 17.34 -6.33 8.65
C LYS A 2 16.27 -5.29 8.28
N PRO A 3 15.00 -5.45 8.71
CA PRO A 3 13.96 -4.47 8.45
C PRO A 3 14.25 -3.16 9.16
N LYS A 4 14.10 -2.04 8.46
CA LYS A 4 14.19 -0.72 9.10
C LYS A 4 13.06 -0.55 10.11
N LYS A 5 13.33 0.22 11.16
CA LYS A 5 12.36 0.54 12.22
C LYS A 5 11.93 1.99 12.10
N PHE A 6 10.63 2.21 12.02
CA PHE A 6 10.03 3.53 11.99
C PHE A 6 8.86 3.57 12.97
N LYS A 7 8.57 4.76 13.51
CA LYS A 7 7.36 5.00 14.29
C LYS A 7 6.14 4.79 13.39
N GLY A 8 5.08 4.15 13.90
CA GLY A 8 3.88 3.82 13.13
C GLY A 8 3.98 2.58 12.22
N VAL A 9 5.19 2.01 12.00
CA VAL A 9 5.35 0.78 11.21
C VAL A 9 5.40 -0.43 12.16
N PRO A 10 4.56 -1.47 11.94
CA PRO A 10 4.60 -2.69 12.74
C PRO A 10 5.97 -3.37 12.78
N LYS A 11 6.28 -4.03 13.89
CA LYS A 11 7.52 -4.82 14.01
C LYS A 11 7.45 -6.05 13.10
N GLN A 12 8.57 -6.35 12.44
CA GLN A 12 8.79 -7.65 11.82
C GLN A 12 8.94 -8.71 12.90
N LYS A 13 8.16 -9.79 12.81
CA LYS A 13 8.19 -10.94 13.71
C LYS A 13 8.40 -12.26 12.97
N PHE A 14 7.84 -12.41 11.78
CA PHE A 14 7.88 -13.65 11.01
C PHE A 14 7.76 -13.41 9.50
N GLY A 15 7.99 -14.42 8.66
CA GLY A 15 7.81 -14.27 7.20
C GLY A 15 8.78 -13.28 6.55
N GLY A 16 8.41 -12.82 5.35
CA GLY A 16 9.14 -11.83 4.56
C GLY A 16 8.88 -10.38 5.00
N PHE A 17 9.69 -9.48 4.43
CA PHE A 17 9.53 -8.04 4.54
C PHE A 17 10.13 -7.36 3.30
N HIS A 18 9.68 -6.15 3.01
CA HIS A 18 10.37 -5.24 2.10
C HIS A 18 10.33 -3.81 2.64
N ASP A 19 11.32 -3.03 2.21
CA ASP A 19 11.41 -1.59 2.46
C ASP A 19 11.59 -0.91 1.09
N THR A 20 10.52 -0.29 0.57
CA THR A 20 10.54 0.43 -0.71
C THR A 20 10.40 1.92 -0.43
N GLU A 21 11.34 2.73 -0.88
CA GLU A 21 11.41 4.16 -0.57
C GLU A 21 11.84 4.96 -1.81
N THR A 22 11.25 6.13 -1.98
CA THR A 22 11.75 7.19 -2.86
C THR A 22 11.91 8.46 -2.04
N ARG A 23 12.97 9.23 -2.33
CA ARG A 23 13.27 10.52 -1.70
C ARG A 23 13.55 11.54 -2.79
N LYS A 24 13.00 12.74 -2.65
CA LYS A 24 13.35 13.90 -3.48
C LYS A 24 13.75 15.07 -2.59
N ILE A 25 14.81 15.76 -3.00
CA ILE A 25 15.33 16.97 -2.36
C ILE A 25 14.66 18.15 -3.05
N PHE A 26 14.27 19.14 -2.26
CA PHE A 26 13.65 20.37 -2.73
C PHE A 26 14.27 21.55 -2.00
N ASP A 27 14.20 22.72 -2.62
CA ASP A 27 14.56 23.97 -1.96
C ASP A 27 13.64 24.22 -0.76
N GLN A 28 14.21 24.79 0.30
CA GLN A 28 13.54 24.93 1.60
C GLN A 28 12.21 25.70 1.50
N ASP A 29 12.15 26.70 0.63
CA ASP A 29 10.95 27.53 0.40
C ASP A 29 9.81 26.74 -0.28
N SER A 30 10.14 25.75 -1.11
CA SER A 30 9.16 24.92 -1.82
C SER A 30 8.74 23.67 -1.03
N MET A 31 9.51 23.30 -0.01
CA MET A 31 9.39 22.01 0.67
C MET A 31 8.04 21.82 1.36
N SER A 32 7.51 22.87 1.98
CA SER A 32 6.19 22.81 2.62
C SER A 32 5.08 22.63 1.60
N LEU A 33 5.10 23.39 0.50
CA LEU A 33 4.11 23.27 -0.58
C LEU A 33 4.13 21.88 -1.21
N LYS A 34 5.33 21.35 -1.53
CA LYS A 34 5.48 20.00 -2.09
C LYS A 34 4.97 18.92 -1.13
N PHE A 35 5.14 19.11 0.18
CA PHE A 35 4.62 18.16 1.15
C PHE A 35 3.10 18.22 1.29
N GLU A 36 2.47 19.39 1.24
CA GLU A 36 1.00 19.48 1.21
C GLU A 36 0.42 18.83 -0.06
N THR A 37 1.02 19.06 -1.23
CA THR A 37 0.63 18.36 -2.47
C THR A 37 0.78 16.84 -2.32
N LEU A 38 1.84 16.38 -1.65
CA LEU A 38 2.05 14.96 -1.39
C LEU A 38 0.98 14.38 -0.46
N LYS A 39 0.53 15.12 0.56
CA LYS A 39 -0.58 14.68 1.44
C LYS A 39 -1.87 14.48 0.64
N GLU A 40 -2.23 15.44 -0.21
CA GLU A 40 -3.41 15.35 -1.05
C GLU A 40 -3.37 14.11 -1.97
N ARG A 41 -2.22 13.88 -2.63
CA ARG A 41 -2.01 12.70 -3.47
C ARG A 41 -2.02 11.39 -2.67
N PHE A 42 -1.40 11.39 -1.49
CA PHE A 42 -1.33 10.24 -0.61
C PHE A 42 -2.73 9.80 -0.14
N PHE A 43 -3.58 10.75 0.25
CA PHE A 43 -4.95 10.44 0.69
C PHE A 43 -5.93 10.22 -0.46
N SER A 44 -5.58 10.60 -1.69
CA SER A 44 -6.38 10.33 -2.90
C SER A 44 -6.21 8.89 -3.40
N VAL A 45 -6.53 7.89 -2.56
CA VAL A 45 -6.37 6.45 -2.88
C VAL A 45 -7.03 6.07 -4.22
N ASN A 46 -8.21 6.62 -4.50
CA ASN A 46 -8.95 6.41 -5.75
C ASN A 46 -8.20 6.85 -7.02
N LYS A 47 -7.18 7.70 -6.87
CA LYS A 47 -6.39 8.31 -7.96
C LYS A 47 -4.99 7.71 -8.10
N TRP A 48 -4.56 6.81 -7.22
CA TRP A 48 -3.19 6.27 -7.26
C TRP A 48 -2.82 5.65 -8.60
N GLN A 49 -3.74 4.98 -9.28
CA GLN A 49 -3.50 4.47 -10.63
C GLN A 49 -3.23 5.58 -11.64
N SER A 50 -3.99 6.67 -11.61
CA SER A 50 -3.79 7.80 -12.52
C SER A 50 -2.42 8.45 -12.37
N TYR A 51 -1.83 8.41 -11.17
CA TYR A 51 -0.47 8.89 -10.92
C TYR A 51 0.60 7.93 -11.45
N CYS A 52 0.28 6.64 -11.53
CA CYS A 52 1.24 5.59 -11.89
C CYS A 52 1.13 5.13 -13.35
N GLY A 53 0.00 5.40 -14.03
CA GLY A 53 -0.30 4.94 -15.38
C GLY A 53 -1.17 3.68 -15.43
N GLU A 54 -1.76 3.39 -16.59
CA GLU A 54 -2.79 2.35 -16.76
C GLU A 54 -2.30 0.92 -16.49
N ALA A 55 -1.01 0.65 -16.68
CA ALA A 55 -0.40 -0.65 -16.36
C ALA A 55 -0.19 -0.89 -14.86
N PHE A 56 -0.50 0.10 -14.02
CA PHE A 56 -0.45 -0.01 -12.56
C PHE A 56 -1.77 -0.58 -12.00
N ALA A 57 -1.71 -1.15 -10.79
CA ALA A 57 -2.90 -1.61 -10.10
C ALA A 57 -3.91 -0.47 -9.83
N ALA A 58 -5.20 -0.78 -9.97
CA ALA A 58 -6.27 0.16 -9.65
C ALA A 58 -6.68 0.04 -8.19
N PHE A 59 -6.85 1.16 -7.51
CA PHE A 59 -7.23 1.22 -6.11
C PHE A 59 -8.57 1.94 -5.97
N LYS A 60 -9.46 1.38 -5.15
CA LYS A 60 -10.74 2.01 -4.80
C LYS A 60 -10.97 1.97 -3.30
N LEU A 61 -11.32 3.11 -2.73
CA LEU A 61 -11.64 3.26 -1.32
C LEU A 61 -13.12 2.93 -1.06
N TYR A 62 -13.34 2.18 0.01
CA TYR A 62 -14.64 1.77 0.49
C TYR A 62 -14.75 2.11 1.98
N ASP A 63 -15.93 2.55 2.43
CA ASP A 63 -16.19 2.82 3.84
C ASP A 63 -16.25 1.52 4.67
N PHE A 64 -16.39 1.66 5.99
CA PHE A 64 -16.51 0.52 6.92
C PHE A 64 -17.71 -0.41 6.64
N ASN A 65 -18.71 0.04 5.87
CA ASN A 65 -19.87 -0.77 5.47
C ASN A 65 -19.66 -1.48 4.14
N GLY A 66 -18.55 -1.24 3.45
CA GLY A 66 -18.28 -1.78 2.12
C GLY A 66 -18.96 -0.99 0.99
N HIS A 67 -19.23 0.31 1.16
CA HIS A 67 -19.68 1.18 0.07
C HIS A 67 -18.53 2.00 -0.52
N PRO A 68 -18.46 2.17 -1.85
CA PRO A 68 -17.41 2.99 -2.46
C PRO A 68 -17.57 4.46 -2.04
N VAL A 69 -16.46 5.12 -1.73
CA VAL A 69 -16.44 6.52 -1.28
C VAL A 69 -15.32 7.31 -1.94
N ASP A 70 -15.53 8.62 -2.09
CA ASP A 70 -14.53 9.57 -2.59
C ASP A 70 -14.26 10.67 -1.55
N ARG A 71 -13.45 10.30 -0.55
CA ARG A 71 -13.00 11.16 0.55
C ARG A 71 -11.63 10.66 1.04
N GLU A 72 -11.01 11.38 1.98
CA GLU A 72 -9.81 10.88 2.65
C GLU A 72 -10.08 9.55 3.38
N PRO A 73 -9.13 8.59 3.37
CA PRO A 73 -9.27 7.31 4.04
C PRO A 73 -9.32 7.46 5.57
N GLN A 74 -10.10 6.58 6.19
CA GLN A 74 -10.28 6.51 7.63
C GLN A 74 -9.91 5.11 8.13
N LYS A 75 -9.58 5.01 9.42
CA LYS A 75 -9.40 3.72 10.07
C LYS A 75 -10.70 2.91 10.01
N GLY A 76 -10.62 1.66 9.58
CA GLY A 76 -11.76 0.76 9.37
C GLY A 76 -12.31 0.76 7.95
N ASP A 77 -11.86 1.68 7.09
CA ASP A 77 -12.15 1.61 5.66
C ASP A 77 -11.44 0.43 5.00
N PHE A 78 -11.91 0.08 3.80
CA PHE A 78 -11.34 -0.95 2.95
C PHE A 78 -10.78 -0.35 1.67
N ILE A 79 -9.72 -0.96 1.15
CA ILE A 79 -9.18 -0.66 -0.17
C ILE A 79 -9.29 -1.91 -1.02
N ARG A 80 -10.01 -1.80 -2.13
CA ARG A 80 -10.04 -2.81 -3.18
C ARG A 80 -8.89 -2.56 -4.14
N ILE A 81 -8.20 -3.63 -4.51
CA ILE A 81 -7.03 -3.60 -5.39
C ILE A 81 -7.33 -4.47 -6.60
N ASP A 82 -7.26 -3.87 -7.78
CA ASP A 82 -7.33 -4.53 -9.07
C ASP A 82 -5.92 -4.65 -9.64
N ILE A 83 -5.34 -5.84 -9.56
CA ILE A 83 -3.99 -6.10 -10.03
C ILE A 83 -4.08 -6.61 -11.47
N PRO A 84 -3.42 -5.96 -12.45
CA PRO A 84 -3.44 -6.42 -13.84
C PRO A 84 -2.96 -7.87 -13.96
N GLY A 85 -3.80 -8.73 -14.54
CA GLY A 85 -3.53 -10.17 -14.71
C GLY A 85 -4.73 -11.04 -14.35
N PRO A 86 -4.60 -12.38 -14.41
CA PRO A 86 -5.68 -13.28 -14.04
C PRO A 86 -5.93 -13.25 -12.53
N GLY A 87 -7.11 -12.79 -12.11
CA GLY A 87 -7.54 -12.74 -10.71
C GLY A 87 -8.26 -14.03 -10.22
N GLU A 88 -8.56 -14.08 -8.92
CA GLU A 88 -9.27 -15.22 -8.32
C GLU A 88 -10.82 -15.05 -8.43
N PRO A 89 -11.57 -16.07 -8.93
CA PRO A 89 -13.00 -15.92 -9.20
C PRO A 89 -13.89 -15.58 -7.98
N GLU A 90 -13.62 -16.14 -6.79
CA GLU A 90 -14.38 -15.90 -5.55
C GLU A 90 -14.15 -14.48 -5.01
N ALA A 91 -12.97 -13.91 -5.28
CA ALA A 91 -12.64 -12.51 -5.05
C ALA A 91 -13.27 -11.55 -6.07
N ARG A 92 -14.01 -12.07 -7.05
CA ARG A 92 -14.38 -11.38 -8.30
C ARG A 92 -13.16 -10.78 -9.03
N GLY A 93 -11.98 -11.35 -8.82
CA GLY A 93 -10.72 -10.89 -9.36
C GLY A 93 -9.98 -9.82 -8.54
N TYR A 94 -10.50 -9.40 -7.37
CA TYR A 94 -9.93 -8.31 -6.59
C TYR A 94 -9.30 -8.74 -5.26
N ASP A 95 -8.19 -8.09 -4.92
CA ASP A 95 -7.60 -8.18 -3.58
C ASP A 95 -8.22 -7.11 -2.66
N TRP A 96 -8.36 -7.43 -1.38
CA TRP A 96 -8.92 -6.52 -0.38
C TRP A 96 -7.98 -6.35 0.81
N VAL A 97 -7.87 -5.10 1.26
CA VAL A 97 -7.18 -4.75 2.50
C VAL A 97 -8.02 -3.81 3.36
N GLU A 98 -7.89 -3.90 4.67
CA GLU A 98 -8.50 -3.00 5.65
C GLU A 98 -7.46 -2.00 6.17
N ILE A 99 -7.84 -0.73 6.29
CA ILE A 99 -7.02 0.32 6.89
C ILE A 99 -7.11 0.20 8.41
N THR A 100 -6.12 -0.46 9.00
CA THR A 100 -6.11 -0.75 10.44
C THR A 100 -5.63 0.42 11.30
N ASP A 101 -4.84 1.34 10.72
CA ASP A 101 -4.29 2.47 11.45
C ASP A 101 -3.86 3.62 10.53
N ILE A 102 -4.08 4.86 10.98
CA ILE A 102 -3.52 6.06 10.37
C ILE A 102 -2.87 6.88 11.49
N CYS A 103 -1.58 7.15 11.37
CA CYS A 103 -0.81 7.89 12.37
C CYS A 103 -0.21 9.15 11.77
N PHE A 104 -0.29 10.24 12.53
CA PHE A 104 0.33 11.53 12.23
C PHE A 104 1.40 11.80 13.27
N TYR A 105 2.62 12.09 12.82
CA TYR A 105 3.72 12.46 13.67
C TYR A 105 4.34 13.76 13.17
N GLN A 106 4.45 14.74 14.05
CA GLN A 106 5.07 16.02 13.75
C GLN A 106 5.95 16.46 14.92
N ASN A 107 7.10 17.04 14.58
CA ASN A 107 7.94 17.82 15.49
C ASN A 107 8.45 19.07 14.76
N SER A 108 9.31 19.86 15.40
CA SER A 108 9.80 21.13 14.87
C SER A 108 10.53 21.03 13.52
N PHE A 109 11.02 19.85 13.14
CA PHE A 109 11.86 19.66 11.95
C PHE A 109 11.31 18.62 10.97
N ALA A 110 10.41 17.76 11.41
CA ALA A 110 9.95 16.62 10.63
C ALA A 110 8.47 16.35 10.82
N GLU A 111 7.86 15.89 9.74
CA GLU A 111 6.47 15.45 9.70
C GLU A 111 6.40 14.10 8.98
N SER A 112 5.57 13.18 9.45
CA SER A 112 5.32 11.91 8.79
C SER A 112 3.90 11.44 9.03
N ILE A 113 3.30 10.89 7.98
CA ILE A 113 1.98 10.29 8.00
C ILE A 113 2.14 8.83 7.57
N THR A 114 1.48 7.92 8.28
CA THR A 114 1.45 6.50 7.92
C THR A 114 0.04 5.98 7.82
N MET A 115 -0.22 5.14 6.83
CA MET A 115 -1.46 4.38 6.66
C MET A 115 -1.12 2.89 6.61
N THR A 116 -1.55 2.12 7.61
CA THR A 116 -1.25 0.68 7.71
C THR A 116 -2.46 -0.16 7.31
N CYS A 117 -2.27 -0.98 6.29
CA CYS A 117 -3.28 -1.88 5.76
C CYS A 117 -2.96 -3.34 6.11
N ARG A 118 -4.00 -4.18 6.22
CA ARG A 118 -3.90 -5.63 6.36
C ARG A 118 -4.78 -6.35 5.35
N PRO A 119 -4.37 -7.51 4.82
CA PRO A 119 -5.24 -8.36 4.01
C PRO A 119 -6.56 -8.63 4.73
N SER A 120 -7.67 -8.44 4.02
CA SER A 120 -9.01 -8.55 4.57
C SER A 120 -9.92 -9.34 3.64
N ARG A 121 -11.11 -9.69 4.15
CA ARG A 121 -12.19 -10.25 3.34
C ARG A 121 -12.82 -9.15 2.49
N ASN A 122 -13.56 -9.54 1.45
CA ASN A 122 -14.42 -8.62 0.74
C ASN A 122 -15.50 -8.05 1.70
N PRO A 123 -15.56 -6.73 1.94
CA PRO A 123 -16.56 -6.12 2.83
C PRO A 123 -17.98 -6.17 2.25
N GLU A 124 -18.11 -6.30 0.92
CA GLU A 124 -19.41 -6.38 0.23
C GLU A 124 -20.08 -7.77 0.42
N ASP A 125 -19.29 -8.83 0.63
CA ASP A 125 -19.79 -10.19 0.86
C ASP A 125 -19.82 -10.53 2.35
N LYS A 126 -20.97 -10.30 3.00
CA LYS A 126 -21.16 -10.58 4.42
C LYS A 126 -21.17 -12.08 4.76
N LYS A 127 -21.36 -12.96 3.77
CA LYS A 127 -21.47 -14.41 3.98
C LYS A 127 -20.11 -15.08 3.82
N ASN A 128 -19.29 -14.61 2.88
CA ASN A 128 -17.96 -15.14 2.66
C ASN A 128 -16.96 -14.58 3.69
N ARG A 129 -16.24 -15.48 4.36
CA ARG A 129 -15.18 -15.13 5.33
C ARG A 129 -13.78 -15.34 4.76
N HIS A 130 -13.68 -15.72 3.48
CA HIS A 130 -12.42 -15.97 2.81
C HIS A 130 -11.67 -14.66 2.58
N ILE A 131 -10.36 -14.70 2.82
CA ILE A 131 -9.43 -13.62 2.48
C ILE A 131 -8.79 -14.05 1.17
N ALA A 132 -9.32 -13.54 0.06
CA ALA A 132 -8.73 -13.70 -1.25
C ALA A 132 -7.64 -12.64 -1.43
N HIS A 133 -6.44 -12.96 -0.97
CA HIS A 133 -5.27 -12.08 -1.02
C HIS A 133 -4.00 -12.94 -1.00
N PHE A 134 -2.92 -12.49 -1.66
CA PHE A 134 -1.66 -13.24 -1.79
C PHE A 134 -0.96 -13.49 -0.47
N TYR A 135 -0.98 -12.50 0.41
CA TYR A 135 -0.51 -12.64 1.80
C TYR A 135 -1.64 -12.96 2.78
N SER A 136 -1.29 -13.72 3.80
CA SER A 136 -2.15 -14.03 4.94
C SER A 136 -2.48 -12.79 5.78
N SER A 137 -3.55 -12.86 6.57
CA SER A 137 -4.02 -11.77 7.46
C SER A 137 -3.00 -11.27 8.49
N GLY A 138 -1.92 -12.04 8.75
CA GLY A 138 -0.82 -11.62 9.61
C GLY A 138 0.12 -10.58 8.98
N ALA A 139 0.07 -10.41 7.66
CA ALA A 139 0.89 -9.45 6.93
C ALA A 139 0.34 -8.01 7.07
N THR A 140 1.23 -7.03 6.96
CA THR A 140 0.88 -5.61 6.95
C THR A 140 1.65 -4.86 5.88
N SER A 141 0.98 -3.94 5.21
CA SER A 141 1.60 -2.93 4.34
C SER A 141 1.40 -1.55 4.94
N THR A 142 2.49 -0.88 5.33
CA THR A 142 2.43 0.50 5.82
C THR A 142 2.93 1.46 4.76
N PHE A 143 2.02 2.26 4.22
CA PHE A 143 2.32 3.38 3.34
C PHE A 143 2.73 4.58 4.21
N MET A 144 3.77 5.30 3.81
CA MET A 144 4.30 6.43 4.57
C MET A 144 4.72 7.56 3.65
N ILE A 145 4.36 8.78 4.03
CA ILE A 145 5.00 9.99 3.53
C ILE A 145 5.69 10.72 4.68
N SER A 146 6.80 11.39 4.41
CA SER A 146 7.46 12.23 5.41
C SER A 146 8.24 13.38 4.79
N LYS A 147 8.31 14.49 5.52
CA LYS A 147 9.20 15.63 5.26
C LYS A 147 10.23 15.73 6.39
N SER A 148 11.47 15.97 6.03
CA SER A 148 12.53 16.44 6.93
C SER A 148 13.24 17.63 6.28
N PRO A 149 14.16 18.35 6.97
CA PRO A 149 14.81 19.53 6.40
C PRO A 149 15.61 19.25 5.12
N ALA A 150 15.94 17.98 4.85
CA ALA A 150 16.75 17.60 3.70
C ALA A 150 15.94 17.08 2.51
N HIS A 151 14.76 16.48 2.74
CA HIS A 151 14.01 15.81 1.67
C HIS A 151 12.56 15.52 2.05
N VAL A 152 11.77 15.26 1.02
CA VAL A 152 10.47 14.61 1.11
C VAL A 152 10.63 13.14 0.69
N LYS A 153 9.91 12.24 1.36
CA LYS A 153 9.96 10.79 1.15
C LYS A 153 8.55 10.22 1.00
N ALA A 154 8.41 9.28 0.08
CA ALA A 154 7.30 8.33 0.02
C ALA A 154 7.86 6.91 0.20
N ALA A 155 7.14 6.04 0.91
CA ALA A 155 7.60 4.70 1.22
C ALA A 155 6.45 3.69 1.41
N VAL A 156 6.75 2.42 1.14
CA VAL A 156 5.90 1.28 1.48
C VAL A 156 6.73 0.24 2.22
N TYR A 157 6.25 -0.13 3.40
CA TYR A 157 6.91 -1.09 4.28
C TYR A 157 6.04 -2.33 4.47
N GLY A 158 6.43 -3.43 3.84
CA GLY A 158 5.83 -4.74 4.02
C GLY A 158 6.42 -5.43 5.24
N ARG A 159 5.58 -5.97 6.12
CA ARG A 159 6.01 -6.74 7.31
C ARG A 159 5.16 -7.99 7.44
N ASN A 160 5.76 -9.01 8.04
CA ASN A 160 5.07 -10.25 8.41
C ASN A 160 4.47 -11.01 7.21
N GLU A 161 5.10 -10.87 6.04
CA GLU A 161 4.57 -11.37 4.77
C GLU A 161 4.71 -12.89 4.68
N ARG A 162 3.58 -13.58 4.75
CA ARG A 162 3.50 -15.02 4.53
C ARG A 162 2.47 -15.30 3.44
N PRO A 163 2.76 -16.21 2.51
CA PRO A 163 1.77 -16.65 1.52
C PRO A 163 0.49 -17.12 2.21
N ASN A 164 -0.65 -16.76 1.63
CA ASN A 164 -1.94 -17.24 2.07
C ASN A 164 -2.20 -18.63 1.49
N LEU A 165 -1.86 -19.67 2.25
CA LEU A 165 -1.99 -21.06 1.78
C LEU A 165 -3.42 -21.52 1.53
N ASN A 166 -4.41 -20.75 1.99
CA ASN A 166 -5.82 -21.05 1.80
C ASN A 166 -6.42 -20.37 0.56
N ALA A 167 -5.69 -19.44 -0.07
CA ALA A 167 -6.17 -18.77 -1.27
C ALA A 167 -5.73 -19.54 -2.53
N LYS A 168 -6.66 -19.72 -3.47
CA LYS A 168 -6.36 -20.23 -4.83
C LYS A 168 -5.39 -19.31 -5.59
N LEU A 169 -5.16 -18.09 -5.10
CA LEU A 169 -4.17 -17.14 -5.62
C LEU A 169 -2.73 -17.67 -5.57
N LEU A 170 -2.43 -18.71 -4.77
CA LEU A 170 -1.13 -19.38 -4.82
C LEU A 170 -0.82 -19.95 -6.21
N ASP A 171 -1.81 -20.46 -6.94
CA ASP A 171 -1.60 -20.98 -8.30
C ASP A 171 -1.32 -19.84 -9.29
N VAL A 172 -1.95 -18.67 -9.09
CA VAL A 172 -1.68 -17.44 -9.86
C VAL A 172 -0.28 -16.90 -9.57
N ILE A 173 0.12 -16.81 -8.30
CA ILE A 173 1.47 -16.40 -7.90
C ILE A 173 2.48 -17.40 -8.43
N ARG A 174 2.22 -18.71 -8.32
CA ARG A 174 3.11 -19.76 -8.84
C ARG A 174 3.31 -19.61 -10.35
N ASN A 175 2.26 -19.29 -11.11
CA ASN A 175 2.32 -19.01 -12.56
C ASN A 175 3.02 -17.67 -12.88
N LEU A 176 2.76 -16.61 -12.11
CA LEU A 176 3.41 -15.30 -12.27
C LEU A 176 4.91 -15.36 -11.95
N VAL A 177 5.27 -16.16 -10.93
CA VAL A 177 6.64 -16.43 -10.47
C VAL A 177 7.41 -17.28 -11.47
N THR A 178 6.74 -18.21 -12.17
CA THR A 178 7.38 -18.97 -13.27
C THR A 178 7.66 -18.09 -14.49
N ALA A 179 6.86 -17.05 -14.73
CA ALA A 179 7.07 -16.12 -15.84
C ALA A 179 8.08 -14.98 -15.54
N ALA A 180 8.21 -14.53 -14.29
CA ALA A 180 8.96 -13.31 -13.94
C ALA A 180 10.21 -13.51 -13.05
N GLY A 181 10.51 -14.71 -12.58
CA GLY A 181 11.70 -14.95 -11.74
C GLY A 181 11.56 -14.38 -10.32
N GLY A 182 10.68 -14.97 -9.51
CA GLY A 182 10.71 -14.86 -8.03
C GLY A 182 9.71 -13.88 -7.36
N MET A 183 9.10 -14.35 -6.27
CA MET A 183 8.03 -13.68 -5.48
C MET A 183 8.38 -12.28 -4.93
N MET A 184 9.66 -11.92 -4.81
CA MET A 184 10.10 -10.66 -4.18
C MET A 184 10.24 -9.48 -5.16
N GLY A 185 10.19 -9.72 -6.47
CA GLY A 185 10.48 -8.70 -7.49
C GLY A 185 9.28 -7.82 -7.86
N THR A 186 8.13 -8.42 -8.13
CA THR A 186 6.97 -7.74 -8.74
C THR A 186 6.27 -6.75 -7.81
N ALA A 187 6.02 -7.14 -6.55
CA ALA A 187 5.44 -6.24 -5.55
C ALA A 187 6.35 -5.04 -5.28
N LYS A 188 7.67 -5.26 -5.24
CA LYS A 188 8.65 -4.18 -5.04
C LYS A 188 8.66 -3.19 -6.22
N ILE A 189 8.49 -3.67 -7.46
CA ILE A 189 8.38 -2.82 -8.65
C ILE A 189 7.13 -1.95 -8.59
N GLN A 190 5.96 -2.54 -8.31
CA GLN A 190 4.71 -1.80 -8.16
C GLN A 190 4.83 -0.74 -7.04
N TRP A 191 5.36 -1.11 -5.87
CA TRP A 191 5.55 -0.14 -4.80
C TRP A 191 6.57 0.95 -5.13
N LYS A 192 7.61 0.64 -5.93
CA LYS A 192 8.59 1.63 -6.34
C LYS A 192 7.93 2.66 -7.27
N GLN A 193 7.15 2.19 -8.23
CA GLN A 193 6.36 3.04 -9.13
C GLN A 193 5.44 3.97 -8.34
N LEU A 194 4.68 3.45 -7.37
CA LEU A 194 3.85 4.29 -6.50
C LEU A 194 4.65 5.34 -5.75
N THR A 195 5.78 4.97 -5.13
CA THR A 195 6.60 5.93 -4.38
C THR A 195 7.25 6.98 -5.26
N ASP A 196 7.57 6.65 -6.51
CA ASP A 196 8.09 7.60 -7.51
C ASP A 196 7.00 8.57 -7.97
N SER A 197 5.87 8.04 -8.41
CA SER A 197 4.72 8.81 -8.90
C SER A 197 4.12 9.74 -7.84
N LEU A 198 4.06 9.32 -6.57
CA LEU A 198 3.62 10.19 -5.48
C LEU A 198 4.51 11.43 -5.33
N LEU A 199 5.80 11.31 -5.64
CA LEU A 199 6.77 12.40 -5.60
C LEU A 199 6.99 13.08 -6.96
N ASP A 200 6.17 12.74 -7.97
CA ASP A 200 6.29 13.32 -9.30
C ASP A 200 5.43 14.58 -9.46
N PHE A 201 5.95 15.72 -9.02
CA PHE A 201 5.20 16.98 -8.92
C PHE A 201 5.16 17.80 -10.22
N GLU A 202 5.61 17.22 -11.33
CA GLU A 202 5.62 17.82 -12.67
C GLU A 202 4.42 17.32 -13.50
#